data_AF-A0A7S4PG17-F1
#
_entry.id   AF-A0A7S4PG17-F1
#
_cell.length_a   1.000
_cell.length_b   1.000
_cell.length_c   1.000
_cell.angle_alpha   90.00
_cell.angle_beta   90.00
_cell.angle_gamma   90.00
#
_symmetry.space_group_name_H-M   'P 1'
#
loop_
_entity.id
_entity.type
_entity.pdbx_description
1 polymer ?
#
loop_
_entity_poly.entity_id
_entity_poly.type
_entity_poly.pdbx_seq_one_letter_code
_entity_poly.pdbx_strand_id
1 'polypeptide(L)'
;LDITHAGGVPSGMWSKNAPRSWREAVEEGYCEASEPVLEASFLPWTRRGARISEQNVINILNSPNKLCWQRLKVINNELYIEQPQVDRMGIKLPEDDKWYTSCLAEMVLDVLQDFRLPDVDLCVSEELPQVLKGENHASLSMTISSAHMDIVIPDLFFRYWNPDNVVPHDWYKPPQDWSKYIQGNVLKWEERVPKLWWRGTVSSWHMSARGELVKLGRQFPDLIDAKALRVV
;
A
#
# COMPACT_ATOMS: atom_id res chain seq x y z
N LEU A 1 -8.32 -16.09 9.43
CA LEU A 1 -8.46 -15.44 8.12
C LEU A 1 -7.07 -15.23 7.58
N ASP A 2 -6.68 -15.96 6.53
CA ASP A 2 -5.50 -15.58 5.75
C ASP A 2 -5.88 -14.33 4.96
N ILE A 3 -5.44 -13.17 5.46
CA ILE A 3 -5.67 -11.87 4.83
C ILE A 3 -4.54 -11.67 3.81
N THR A 4 -4.40 -12.58 2.85
CA THR A 4 -3.37 -12.43 1.80
C THR A 4 -3.80 -11.51 0.68
N HIS A 5 -5.11 -11.20 0.56
CA HIS A 5 -5.69 -10.42 -0.55
C HIS A 5 -6.68 -9.32 -0.09
N ALA A 6 -6.45 -8.65 1.05
CA ALA A 6 -7.27 -7.50 1.44
C ALA A 6 -7.14 -6.27 0.50
N GLY A 7 -6.27 -6.32 -0.50
CA GLY A 7 -6.19 -5.32 -1.59
C GLY A 7 -7.27 -5.47 -2.67
N GLY A 8 -8.36 -6.19 -2.39
CA GLY A 8 -9.50 -6.28 -3.30
C GLY A 8 -10.27 -4.96 -3.30
N VAL A 9 -9.83 -4.01 -4.13
CA VAL A 9 -10.56 -2.78 -4.39
C VAL A 9 -11.97 -3.14 -4.87
N PRO A 10 -13.05 -2.62 -4.26
CA PRO A 10 -14.39 -2.79 -4.78
C PRO A 10 -14.39 -2.34 -6.25
N SER A 11 -14.90 -3.19 -7.15
CA SER A 11 -14.91 -2.94 -8.60
C SER A 11 -15.49 -1.57 -9.00
N GLY A 12 -16.28 -0.93 -8.13
CA GLY A 12 -16.82 0.42 -8.30
C GLY A 12 -15.80 1.57 -8.22
N MET A 13 -14.64 1.39 -7.58
CA MET A 13 -13.59 2.41 -7.50
C MET A 13 -12.82 2.60 -8.82
N TRP A 14 -13.04 1.72 -9.80
CA TRP A 14 -12.47 1.82 -11.15
C TRP A 14 -13.44 2.43 -12.17
N SER A 15 -14.59 2.91 -11.70
CA SER A 15 -15.66 3.46 -12.54
C SER A 15 -15.58 4.97 -12.67
N LYS A 16 -16.31 5.57 -13.62
CA LYS A 16 -16.48 7.03 -13.70
C LYS A 16 -17.16 7.64 -12.46
N ASN A 17 -17.72 6.78 -11.61
CA ASN A 17 -18.36 7.14 -10.34
C ASN A 17 -17.44 6.79 -9.16
N ALA A 18 -16.13 6.63 -9.38
CA ALA A 18 -15.20 6.49 -8.28
C ALA A 18 -15.20 7.79 -7.45
N PRO A 19 -15.17 7.69 -6.11
CA PRO A 19 -15.15 8.87 -5.26
C PRO A 19 -13.91 9.72 -5.55
N ARG A 20 -14.08 11.04 -5.56
CA ARG A 20 -13.02 12.01 -5.88
C ARG A 20 -12.28 12.49 -4.65
N SER A 21 -12.83 12.26 -3.46
CA SER A 21 -12.23 12.56 -2.16
C SER A 21 -12.48 11.44 -1.14
N TRP A 22 -11.76 11.47 -0.02
CA TRP A 22 -12.00 10.56 1.11
C TRP A 22 -13.39 10.77 1.72
N ARG A 23 -13.85 12.02 1.84
CA ARG A 23 -15.21 12.31 2.30
C ARG A 23 -16.26 11.63 1.42
N GLU A 24 -16.16 11.76 0.10
CA GLU A 24 -17.09 11.12 -0.84
C GLU A 24 -17.02 9.59 -0.72
N ALA A 25 -15.82 9.02 -0.59
CA ALA A 25 -15.65 7.58 -0.40
C ALA A 25 -16.34 7.06 0.88
N VAL A 26 -16.28 7.83 1.97
CA VAL A 26 -16.94 7.49 3.24
C VAL A 26 -18.46 7.71 3.14
N GLU A 27 -18.89 8.85 2.62
CA GLU A 27 -20.32 9.22 2.50
C GLU A 27 -21.09 8.26 1.57
N GLU A 28 -20.43 7.76 0.52
CA GLU A 28 -21.01 6.78 -0.40
C GLU A 28 -20.80 5.32 0.04
N GLY A 29 -20.22 5.08 1.22
CA GLY A 29 -20.08 3.75 1.82
C GLY A 29 -19.01 2.85 1.19
N TYR A 30 -18.10 3.40 0.37
CA TYR A 30 -17.01 2.62 -0.24
C TYR A 30 -16.05 2.05 0.80
N CYS A 31 -15.94 2.70 1.96
CA CYS A 31 -15.04 2.27 3.04
C CYS A 31 -15.62 1.16 3.92
N GLU A 32 -16.95 1.00 3.98
CA GLU A 32 -17.62 0.02 4.87
C GLU A 32 -17.20 -1.42 4.54
N ALA A 33 -16.98 -1.73 3.26
CA ALA A 33 -16.53 -3.04 2.82
C ALA A 33 -15.15 -3.45 3.40
N SER A 34 -14.34 -2.47 3.83
CA SER A 34 -13.00 -2.67 4.39
C SER A 34 -12.99 -2.72 5.91
N GLU A 35 -14.10 -2.41 6.60
CA GLU A 35 -14.17 -2.41 8.07
C GLU A 35 -13.71 -3.73 8.70
N PRO A 36 -14.13 -4.92 8.21
CA PRO A 36 -13.70 -6.18 8.83
C PRO A 36 -12.18 -6.39 8.75
N VAL A 37 -11.51 -5.82 7.75
CA VAL A 37 -10.06 -5.88 7.60
C VAL A 37 -9.38 -4.99 8.64
N LEU A 38 -9.89 -3.77 8.83
CA LEU A 38 -9.40 -2.84 9.84
C LEU A 38 -9.64 -3.41 11.25
N GLU A 39 -10.83 -3.90 11.55
CA GLU A 39 -11.13 -4.53 12.83
C GLU A 39 -10.18 -5.69 13.14
N ALA A 40 -9.91 -6.54 12.14
CA ALA A 40 -8.98 -7.65 12.28
C ALA A 40 -7.53 -7.21 12.54
N SER A 41 -7.09 -6.10 11.93
CA SER A 41 -5.73 -5.56 12.11
C SER A 41 -5.57 -4.83 13.45
N PHE A 42 -6.65 -4.22 13.98
CA PHE A 42 -6.67 -3.62 15.32
C PHE A 42 -6.89 -4.63 16.46
N LEU A 43 -7.44 -5.81 16.17
CA LEU A 43 -7.79 -6.82 17.16
C LEU A 43 -6.66 -7.23 18.11
N PRO A 44 -5.40 -7.42 17.67
CA PRO A 44 -4.29 -7.75 18.56
C PRO A 44 -4.02 -6.66 19.60
N TRP A 45 -4.28 -5.40 19.24
CA TRP A 45 -4.01 -4.21 20.05
C TRP A 45 -5.14 -3.95 21.05
N THR A 46 -6.39 -4.21 20.68
CA THR A 46 -7.56 -3.99 21.54
C THR A 46 -7.77 -5.11 22.57
N ARG A 47 -7.63 -6.39 22.17
CA ARG A 47 -7.93 -7.54 23.06
C ARG A 47 -6.88 -7.77 24.15
N ARG A 48 -5.63 -7.39 23.92
CA ARG A 48 -4.53 -7.65 24.86
C ARG A 48 -4.43 -6.59 25.97
N GLY A 49 -5.26 -5.54 25.94
CA GLY A 49 -5.02 -4.34 26.73
C GLY A 49 -3.66 -3.71 26.42
N ALA A 50 -3.05 -4.10 25.29
CA ALA A 50 -1.75 -3.63 24.84
C ALA A 50 -1.93 -2.20 24.36
N ARG A 51 -1.85 -1.26 25.30
CA ARG A 51 -1.75 0.16 24.95
C ARG A 51 -0.45 0.35 24.20
N ILE A 52 -0.54 0.93 23.00
CA ILE A 52 0.62 1.48 22.31
C ILE A 52 1.14 2.60 23.22
N SER A 53 2.23 2.33 23.93
CA SER A 53 2.88 3.30 24.78
C SER A 53 3.90 4.11 23.97
N GLU A 54 4.23 5.29 24.47
CA GLU A 54 5.33 6.11 23.93
C GLU A 54 6.64 5.29 23.86
N GLN A 55 6.89 4.43 24.85
CA GLN A 55 8.04 3.55 24.85
C GLN A 55 8.01 2.54 23.69
N ASN A 56 6.82 2.07 23.27
CA ASN A 56 6.72 1.19 22.10
C ASN A 56 7.15 1.92 20.83
N VAL A 57 6.71 3.17 20.64
CA VAL A 57 7.12 4.01 19.51
C VAL A 57 8.64 4.23 19.53
N ILE A 58 9.20 4.59 20.69
CA ILE A 58 10.65 4.74 20.88
C ILE A 58 11.39 3.45 20.53
N ASN A 59 10.87 2.28 20.91
CA ASN A 59 11.49 1.00 20.61
C ASN A 59 11.48 0.68 19.11
N ILE A 60 10.41 1.02 18.38
CA ILE A 60 10.34 0.87 16.92
C ILE A 60 11.41 1.75 16.26
N LEU A 61 11.49 3.02 16.64
CA LEU A 61 12.42 3.99 16.06
C LEU A 61 13.88 3.63 16.31
N ASN A 62 14.16 3.05 17.48
CA ASN A 62 15.51 2.59 17.84
C ASN A 62 15.80 1.14 17.40
N SER A 63 14.86 0.49 16.72
CA SER A 63 15.04 -0.90 16.31
C SER A 63 16.16 -1.02 15.28
N PRO A 64 17.11 -1.95 15.44
CA PRO A 64 18.17 -2.17 14.47
C PRO A 64 17.63 -2.64 13.11
N ASN A 65 16.43 -3.20 13.09
CA ASN A 65 15.76 -3.68 11.88
C ASN A 65 15.00 -2.57 11.12
N LYS A 66 15.10 -1.30 11.56
CA LYS A 66 14.43 -0.15 10.93
C LYS A 66 12.92 -0.40 10.71
N LEU A 67 12.22 -0.81 11.78
CA LEU A 67 10.80 -1.19 11.75
C LEU A 67 9.86 -0.02 11.41
N CYS A 68 10.38 1.22 11.42
CA CYS A 68 9.71 2.43 10.95
C CYS A 68 10.57 3.08 9.87
N TRP A 69 10.04 3.10 8.66
CA TRP A 69 10.62 3.83 7.54
C TRP A 69 10.26 5.32 7.63
N GLN A 70 8.98 5.62 7.87
CA GLN A 70 8.50 6.99 8.02
C GLN A 70 7.68 7.16 9.29
N ARG A 71 8.07 8.11 10.14
CA ARG A 71 7.28 8.52 11.30
C ARG A 71 6.47 9.78 10.96
N LEU A 72 5.20 9.76 11.32
CA LEU A 72 4.27 10.88 11.21
C LEU A 72 3.70 11.18 12.59
N LYS A 73 3.44 12.44 12.87
CA LYS A 73 2.67 12.85 14.04
C LYS A 73 1.55 13.75 13.59
N VAL A 74 0.34 13.50 14.08
CA VAL A 74 -0.73 14.48 14.03
C VAL A 74 -0.85 15.08 15.41
N ILE A 75 -0.73 16.39 15.53
CA ILE A 75 -0.88 17.12 16.80
C ILE A 75 -1.72 18.35 16.52
N ASN A 76 -2.81 18.54 17.26
CA ASN A 76 -3.77 19.63 17.05
C ASN A 76 -4.28 19.72 15.59
N ASN A 77 -4.50 18.56 14.96
CA ASN A 77 -4.92 18.45 13.56
C ASN A 77 -3.88 18.95 12.53
N GLU A 78 -2.61 19.09 12.92
CA GLU A 78 -1.51 19.42 12.03
C GLU A 78 -0.59 18.20 11.84
N LEU A 79 -0.15 17.97 10.61
CA LEU A 79 0.76 16.88 10.27
C LEU A 79 2.23 17.32 10.42
N TYR A 80 2.98 16.54 11.18
CA TYR A 80 4.42 16.64 11.33
C TYR A 80 5.07 15.37 10.80
N ILE A 81 6.05 15.52 9.93
CA ILE A 81 6.77 14.40 9.31
C ILE A 81 8.19 14.44 9.86
N GLU A 82 8.61 13.40 10.54
CA GLU A 82 10.00 13.32 10.99
C GLU A 82 10.88 13.18 9.74
N GLN A 83 11.83 14.10 9.55
CA GLN A 83 12.76 13.94 8.44
C GLN A 83 13.49 12.60 8.63
N PRO A 84 13.56 11.76 7.59
CA PRO A 84 14.30 10.51 7.69
C PRO A 84 15.72 10.85 8.14
N GLN A 85 16.11 10.30 9.30
CA GLN A 85 17.45 10.52 9.80
C GLN A 85 18.39 9.93 8.76
N VAL A 86 19.18 10.82 8.14
CA VAL A 86 20.24 10.53 7.16
C VAL A 86 20.78 9.13 7.42
N ASP A 87 20.67 8.24 6.42
CA ASP A 87 21.20 6.88 6.56
C ASP A 87 22.63 6.97 7.09
N ARG A 88 22.97 6.15 8.09
CA ARG A 88 24.29 6.17 8.79
C ARG A 88 25.48 5.94 7.84
N MET A 89 25.22 5.72 6.55
CA MET A 89 26.18 5.60 5.45
C MET A 89 26.34 6.86 4.59
N GLY A 90 25.67 7.99 4.88
CA GLY A 90 25.80 9.23 4.09
C GLY A 90 25.21 9.15 2.68
N ILE A 91 24.39 8.13 2.41
CA ILE A 91 23.68 7.98 1.14
C ILE A 91 22.46 8.90 1.18
N LYS A 92 22.37 9.82 0.22
CA LYS A 92 21.14 10.57 -0.03
C LYS A 92 20.04 9.54 -0.30
N LEU A 93 18.94 9.64 0.42
CA LEU A 93 17.74 8.87 0.11
C LEU A 93 17.45 9.04 -1.38
N PRO A 94 17.21 7.94 -2.13
CA PRO A 94 16.80 8.01 -3.52
C PRO A 94 15.64 9.01 -3.67
N GLU A 95 15.51 9.64 -4.83
CA GLU A 95 14.35 10.51 -5.12
C GLU A 95 13.01 9.80 -4.86
N ASP A 96 13.02 8.47 -4.96
CA ASP A 96 11.91 7.55 -4.74
C ASP A 96 11.37 7.60 -3.30
N ASP A 97 12.22 7.69 -2.28
CA ASP A 97 11.78 7.79 -0.87
C ASP A 97 11.03 9.09 -0.60
N LYS A 98 11.48 10.19 -1.24
CA LYS A 98 10.77 11.48 -1.14
C LYS A 98 9.38 11.40 -1.75
N TRP A 99 9.23 10.62 -2.82
CA TRP A 99 7.95 10.41 -3.47
C TRP A 99 6.99 9.63 -2.56
N TYR A 100 7.41 8.49 -2.01
CA TYR A 100 6.59 7.71 -1.10
C TYR A 100 6.18 8.53 0.15
N THR A 101 7.12 9.27 0.75
CA THR A 101 6.81 10.13 1.91
C THR A 101 5.81 11.21 1.54
N SER A 102 5.92 11.79 0.34
CA SER A 102 4.96 12.78 -0.16
C SER A 102 3.56 12.18 -0.33
N CYS A 103 3.44 10.99 -0.93
CA CYS A 103 2.16 10.30 -1.11
C CYS A 103 1.47 10.02 0.24
N LEU A 104 2.24 9.54 1.20
CA LEU A 104 1.76 9.24 2.54
C LEU A 104 1.30 10.51 3.27
N ALA A 105 2.10 11.57 3.19
CA ALA A 105 1.76 12.87 3.76
C ALA A 105 0.47 13.41 3.18
N GLU A 106 0.36 13.36 1.86
CA GLU A 106 -0.80 13.77 1.09
C GLU A 106 -2.07 13.02 1.49
N MET A 107 -2.01 11.70 1.67
CA MET A 107 -3.16 10.91 2.15
C MET A 107 -3.64 11.37 3.52
N VAL A 108 -2.71 11.63 4.46
CA VAL A 108 -3.07 12.11 5.80
C VAL A 108 -3.61 13.54 5.75
N LEU A 109 -3.03 14.41 4.93
CA LEU A 109 -3.49 15.78 4.75
C LEU A 109 -4.92 15.83 4.18
N ASP A 110 -5.25 14.97 3.21
CA ASP A 110 -6.63 14.90 2.69
C ASP A 110 -7.62 14.52 3.79
N VAL A 111 -7.27 13.54 4.65
CA VAL A 111 -8.10 13.19 5.80
C VAL A 111 -8.23 14.37 6.76
N LEU A 112 -7.15 15.10 7.04
CA LEU A 112 -7.17 16.26 7.96
C LEU A 112 -7.96 17.46 7.42
N GLN A 113 -8.15 17.57 6.11
CA GLN A 113 -9.00 18.60 5.49
C GLN A 113 -10.48 18.35 5.80
N ASP A 114 -10.88 17.07 5.84
CA ASP A 114 -12.28 16.68 5.99
C ASP A 114 -12.67 16.30 7.42
N PHE A 115 -11.70 15.83 8.20
CA PHE A 115 -11.90 15.23 9.51
C PHE A 115 -10.93 15.81 10.54
N ARG A 116 -11.39 15.88 11.80
CA ARG A 116 -10.52 16.20 12.92
C ARG A 116 -9.94 14.91 13.49
N LEU A 117 -8.64 14.71 13.35
CA LEU A 117 -7.95 13.56 13.94
C LEU A 117 -7.49 13.88 15.38
N PRO A 118 -7.48 12.88 16.28
CA PRO A 118 -6.84 13.02 17.58
C PRO A 118 -5.33 13.13 17.43
N ASP A 119 -4.66 13.62 18.49
CA ASP A 119 -3.21 13.59 18.56
C ASP A 119 -2.71 12.14 18.50
N VAL A 120 -1.87 11.82 17.52
CA VAL A 120 -1.39 10.46 17.27
C VAL A 120 0.01 10.44 16.70
N ASP A 121 0.78 9.41 17.07
CA ASP A 121 2.13 9.14 16.57
C ASP A 121 2.10 7.83 15.78
N LEU A 122 2.47 7.88 14.51
CA LEU A 122 2.32 6.81 13.54
C LEU A 122 3.69 6.41 12.99
N CYS A 123 4.00 5.13 13.05
CA CYS A 123 5.17 4.54 12.39
C CYS A 123 4.70 3.76 11.16
N VAL A 124 5.26 4.06 9.99
CA VAL A 124 4.93 3.40 8.72
C VAL A 124 6.13 2.60 8.22
N SER A 125 5.88 1.36 7.79
CA SER A 125 6.86 0.50 7.13
C SER A 125 6.94 0.75 5.62
N GLU A 126 8.14 0.63 5.04
CA GLU A 126 8.43 0.95 3.62
C GLU A 126 7.64 0.08 2.62
N GLU A 127 7.66 -1.25 2.77
CA GLU A 127 7.02 -2.17 1.80
C GLU A 127 6.52 -3.49 2.41
N LEU A 128 7.27 -4.05 3.37
CA LEU A 128 6.95 -5.33 3.99
C LEU A 128 6.43 -5.11 5.41
N PRO A 129 5.49 -5.94 5.90
CA PRO A 129 5.09 -5.91 7.29
C PRO A 129 6.30 -6.22 8.19
N GLN A 130 6.36 -5.54 9.33
CA GLN A 130 7.53 -5.54 10.20
C GLN A 130 7.26 -6.21 11.54
N VAL A 131 6.00 -6.24 11.98
CA VAL A 131 5.63 -6.68 13.33
C VAL A 131 5.18 -8.14 13.31
N LEU A 132 5.99 -9.04 13.84
CA LEU A 132 5.64 -10.45 13.97
C LEU A 132 4.66 -10.70 15.12
N LYS A 133 3.84 -11.74 14.99
CA LYS A 133 2.96 -12.19 16.06
C LYS A 133 3.70 -12.44 17.37
N GLY A 134 3.29 -11.74 18.42
CA GLY A 134 3.89 -11.82 19.75
C GLY A 134 4.72 -10.59 20.12
N GLU A 135 5.05 -9.73 19.16
CA GLU A 135 5.74 -8.48 19.43
C GLU A 135 4.78 -7.41 19.99
N ASN A 136 5.32 -6.47 20.78
CA ASN A 136 4.55 -5.45 21.49
C ASN A 136 4.80 -4.05 20.91
N HIS A 137 4.72 -3.89 19.59
CA HIS A 137 4.88 -2.60 18.95
C HIS A 137 4.02 -2.51 17.69
N ALA A 138 3.36 -1.38 17.45
CA ALA A 138 2.44 -1.23 16.33
C ALA A 138 3.12 -0.47 15.19
N SER A 139 3.04 -1.02 13.98
CA SER A 139 3.46 -0.36 12.75
C SER A 139 2.29 -0.36 11.76
N LEU A 140 2.28 0.62 10.87
CA LEU A 140 1.36 0.72 9.75
C LEU A 140 2.03 0.11 8.51
N SER A 141 1.33 -0.77 7.80
CA SER A 141 1.87 -1.41 6.58
C SER A 141 0.82 -1.48 5.49
N MET A 142 1.24 -1.33 4.23
CA MET A 142 0.35 -1.47 3.07
C MET A 142 -0.04 -2.94 2.81
N THR A 143 0.80 -3.88 3.25
CA THR A 143 0.59 -5.32 3.10
C THR A 143 0.87 -6.02 4.41
N ILE A 144 0.11 -7.07 4.70
CA ILE A 144 0.26 -7.90 5.89
C ILE A 144 0.07 -9.37 5.52
N SER A 145 0.56 -10.26 6.38
CA SER A 145 0.20 -11.68 6.31
C SER A 145 -0.32 -12.16 7.66
N SER A 146 -0.85 -13.37 7.71
CA SER A 146 -1.30 -13.98 8.97
C SER A 146 -0.16 -14.22 9.97
N ALA A 147 1.10 -14.02 9.61
CA ALA A 147 2.24 -14.05 10.55
C ALA A 147 2.48 -12.72 11.27
N HIS A 148 1.85 -11.64 10.81
CA HIS A 148 2.14 -10.27 11.24
C HIS A 148 0.98 -9.66 12.05
N MET A 149 1.26 -8.56 12.75
CA MET A 149 0.30 -7.79 13.55
C MET A 149 0.31 -6.28 13.22
N ASP A 150 0.98 -5.89 12.14
CA ASP A 150 0.90 -4.54 11.59
C ASP A 150 -0.56 -4.15 11.30
N ILE A 151 -0.85 -2.87 11.44
CA ILE A 151 -2.14 -2.29 11.11
C ILE A 151 -2.11 -1.98 9.62
N VAL A 152 -3.02 -2.58 8.86
CA VAL A 152 -3.07 -2.36 7.42
C VAL A 152 -3.56 -0.94 7.11
N ILE A 153 -2.87 -0.25 6.22
CA ILE A 153 -3.28 1.03 5.63
C ILE A 153 -3.49 0.87 4.13
N PRO A 154 -4.28 1.77 3.49
CA PRO A 154 -4.37 1.79 2.04
C PRO A 154 -2.98 1.96 1.43
N ASP A 155 -2.77 1.32 0.28
CA ASP A 155 -1.54 1.44 -0.48
C ASP A 155 -1.34 2.89 -0.94
N LEU A 156 -0.08 3.37 -1.00
CA LEU A 156 0.26 4.74 -1.42
C LEU A 156 -0.22 5.05 -2.85
N PHE A 157 -0.42 4.02 -3.67
CA PHE A 157 -0.99 4.16 -5.01
C PHE A 157 -2.49 4.46 -5.03
N PHE A 158 -3.19 4.36 -3.89
CA PHE A 158 -4.64 4.60 -3.78
C PHE A 158 -5.06 5.99 -4.26
N ARG A 159 -4.27 7.04 -3.96
CA ARG A 159 -4.57 8.41 -4.43
C ARG A 159 -4.43 8.57 -5.94
N TYR A 160 -3.54 7.79 -6.57
CA TYR A 160 -3.34 7.77 -8.02
C TYR A 160 -4.38 6.95 -8.78
N TRP A 161 -5.37 6.36 -8.08
CA TRP A 161 -6.55 5.80 -8.73
C TRP A 161 -7.52 6.88 -9.19
N ASN A 162 -7.41 8.10 -8.65
CA ASN A 162 -7.98 9.28 -9.29
C ASN A 162 -7.03 9.77 -10.39
N PRO A 163 -7.42 9.71 -11.68
CA PRO A 163 -6.59 10.12 -12.80
C PRO A 163 -6.15 11.59 -12.73
N ASP A 164 -6.84 12.43 -11.96
CA ASP A 164 -6.53 13.86 -11.82
C ASP A 164 -5.38 14.15 -10.83
N ASN A 165 -4.98 13.16 -10.01
CA ASN A 165 -3.99 13.34 -8.94
C ASN A 165 -2.59 12.77 -9.29
N VAL A 166 -2.30 12.52 -10.57
CA VAL A 166 -1.02 11.92 -11.00
C VAL A 166 0.15 12.89 -10.81
N VAL A 167 1.01 12.60 -9.82
CA VAL A 167 2.33 13.25 -9.69
C VAL A 167 3.27 12.63 -10.72
N PRO A 168 3.83 13.40 -11.66
CA PRO A 168 4.69 12.87 -12.71
C PRO A 168 6.08 12.60 -12.14
N HIS A 169 6.33 11.39 -11.62
CA HIS A 169 7.69 10.93 -11.33
C HIS A 169 8.22 10.09 -12.49
N ASP A 170 9.49 10.22 -12.87
CA ASP A 170 9.98 9.75 -14.18
C ASP A 170 10.10 8.21 -14.33
N TRP A 171 10.21 7.46 -13.24
CA TRP A 171 10.30 5.98 -13.25
C TRP A 171 8.96 5.28 -12.97
N TYR A 172 8.05 5.96 -12.27
CA TYR A 172 6.65 5.59 -12.12
C TYR A 172 5.83 6.78 -12.56
N LYS A 173 5.69 6.96 -13.87
CA LYS A 173 4.55 7.69 -14.42
C LYS A 173 3.43 6.66 -14.37
N PRO A 174 2.45 6.75 -13.44
CA PRO A 174 1.16 6.17 -13.76
C PRO A 174 0.87 6.71 -15.16
N PRO A 175 0.57 5.88 -16.18
CA PRO A 175 0.22 6.40 -17.48
C PRO A 175 -0.69 7.60 -17.27
N GLN A 176 -0.32 8.75 -17.84
CA GLN A 176 -0.95 10.06 -17.57
C GLN A 176 -2.48 10.06 -17.79
N ASP A 177 -2.98 8.96 -18.33
CA ASP A 177 -4.38 8.58 -18.39
C ASP A 177 -4.58 7.13 -17.92
N TRP A 178 -4.42 6.83 -16.62
CA TRP A 178 -4.81 5.52 -16.07
C TRP A 178 -6.29 5.22 -16.38
N SER A 179 -7.11 6.27 -16.44
CA SER A 179 -8.48 6.23 -16.97
C SER A 179 -8.54 5.72 -18.41
N LYS A 180 -7.63 6.11 -19.32
CA LYS A 180 -7.54 5.53 -20.68
C LYS A 180 -6.92 4.15 -20.71
N TYR A 181 -6.21 3.69 -19.68
CA TYR A 181 -5.75 2.28 -19.61
C TYR A 181 -6.85 1.34 -19.13
N ILE A 182 -7.69 1.79 -18.18
CA ILE A 182 -8.86 1.03 -17.72
C ILE A 182 -10.02 1.15 -18.71
N GLN A 183 -10.18 2.31 -19.38
CA GLN A 183 -11.24 2.54 -20.38
C GLN A 183 -10.81 2.20 -21.82
N GLY A 184 -9.50 2.14 -22.10
CA GLY A 184 -8.97 1.90 -23.44
C GLY A 184 -8.95 0.42 -23.77
N ASN A 185 -10.01 -0.01 -24.44
CA ASN A 185 -10.14 -1.34 -25.05
C ASN A 185 -10.20 -2.50 -24.05
N VAL A 186 -11.13 -2.41 -23.10
CA VAL A 186 -11.68 -3.64 -22.51
C VAL A 186 -12.46 -4.34 -23.61
N LEU A 187 -11.80 -5.23 -24.36
CA LEU A 187 -12.46 -6.18 -25.24
C LEU A 187 -13.63 -6.80 -24.47
N LYS A 188 -14.79 -6.93 -25.12
CA LYS A 188 -15.91 -7.68 -24.54
C LYS A 188 -15.39 -9.07 -24.16
N TRP A 189 -16.00 -9.69 -23.15
CA TRP A 189 -15.49 -10.98 -22.64
C TRP A 189 -15.28 -12.00 -23.77
N GLU A 190 -16.18 -12.00 -24.75
CA GLU A 190 -16.19 -12.88 -25.92
C GLU A 190 -15.11 -12.53 -26.97
N GLU A 191 -14.61 -11.30 -26.95
CA GLU A 191 -13.57 -10.80 -27.87
C GLU A 191 -12.15 -11.00 -27.31
N ARG A 192 -12.02 -11.41 -26.04
CA ARG A 192 -10.73 -11.63 -25.38
C ARG A 192 -10.09 -12.92 -25.88
N VAL A 193 -8.76 -12.91 -26.03
CA VAL A 193 -8.00 -14.12 -26.33
C VAL A 193 -8.12 -15.07 -25.12
N PRO A 194 -8.56 -16.32 -25.28
CA PRO A 194 -8.77 -17.27 -24.18
C PRO A 194 -7.45 -17.86 -23.69
N LYS A 195 -6.54 -16.99 -23.23
CA LYS A 195 -5.17 -17.31 -22.85
C LYS A 195 -4.84 -16.59 -21.55
N LEU A 196 -4.21 -17.31 -20.61
CA LEU A 196 -3.70 -16.68 -19.40
C LEU A 196 -2.53 -15.77 -19.79
N TRP A 197 -2.47 -14.56 -19.23
CA TRP A 197 -1.43 -13.60 -19.58
C TRP A 197 -0.77 -13.03 -18.33
N TRP A 198 0.56 -12.90 -18.37
CA TRP A 198 1.33 -12.25 -17.32
C TRP A 198 2.59 -11.57 -17.86
N ARG A 199 2.86 -10.36 -17.38
CA ARG A 199 4.11 -9.62 -17.57
C ARG A 199 4.50 -8.99 -16.24
N GLY A 200 5.76 -9.12 -15.86
CA GLY A 200 6.27 -8.47 -14.66
C GLY A 200 7.71 -8.85 -14.38
N THR A 201 8.32 -8.16 -13.44
CA THR A 201 9.62 -8.54 -12.91
C THR A 201 9.46 -9.75 -11.99
N VAL A 202 10.48 -10.62 -11.98
CA VAL A 202 10.56 -11.71 -11.01
C VAL A 202 11.21 -11.12 -9.75
N SER A 203 10.40 -10.45 -8.92
CA SER A 203 10.88 -9.94 -7.63
C SER A 203 11.18 -11.10 -6.67
N SER A 204 12.15 -10.88 -5.77
CA SER A 204 12.68 -11.87 -4.81
C SER A 204 11.58 -12.56 -3.99
N TRP A 205 10.55 -11.82 -3.59
CA TRP A 205 9.46 -12.30 -2.75
C TRP A 205 8.50 -13.29 -3.45
N HIS A 206 8.45 -13.29 -4.77
CA HIS A 206 7.54 -14.13 -5.55
C HIS A 206 8.29 -15.06 -6.53
N MET A 207 9.60 -15.25 -6.33
CA MET A 207 10.45 -16.01 -7.26
C MET A 207 9.93 -17.41 -7.56
N SER A 208 9.40 -18.12 -6.55
CA SER A 208 8.83 -19.45 -6.74
C SER A 208 7.56 -19.40 -7.59
N ALA A 209 6.55 -18.64 -7.18
CA ALA A 209 5.27 -18.58 -7.88
C ALA A 209 5.35 -17.97 -9.29
N ARG A 210 6.03 -16.83 -9.45
CA ARG A 210 6.16 -16.16 -10.76
C ARG A 210 7.13 -16.90 -11.68
N GLY A 211 8.19 -17.49 -11.12
CA GLY A 211 9.13 -18.33 -11.86
C GLY A 211 8.46 -19.56 -12.45
N GLU A 212 7.62 -20.27 -11.67
CA GLU A 212 6.84 -21.40 -12.16
C GLU A 212 5.84 -20.98 -13.24
N LEU A 213 5.14 -19.85 -13.08
CA LEU A 213 4.24 -19.35 -14.13
C LEU A 213 4.97 -19.07 -15.46
N VAL A 214 6.17 -18.49 -15.42
CA VAL A 214 7.01 -18.26 -16.61
C VAL A 214 7.47 -19.58 -17.23
N LYS A 215 7.81 -20.59 -16.42
CA LYS A 215 8.14 -21.94 -16.92
C LYS A 215 6.94 -22.57 -17.62
N LEU A 216 5.75 -22.51 -17.01
CA LEU A 216 4.51 -22.99 -17.59
C LEU A 216 4.17 -22.29 -18.91
N GLY A 217 4.38 -20.97 -19.00
CA GLY A 217 4.24 -20.21 -20.25
C GLY A 217 5.14 -20.68 -21.39
N ARG A 218 6.30 -21.30 -21.09
CA ARG A 218 7.17 -21.92 -22.09
C ARG A 218 6.71 -23.32 -22.47
N GLN A 219 6.13 -24.07 -21.53
CA GLN A 219 5.65 -25.43 -21.77
C GLN A 219 4.31 -25.46 -22.50
N PHE A 220 3.43 -24.49 -22.22
CA PHE A 220 2.08 -24.41 -22.78
C PHE A 220 1.84 -23.04 -23.45
N PRO A 221 2.62 -22.69 -24.49
CA PRO A 221 2.60 -21.35 -25.08
C PRO A 221 1.28 -21.01 -25.78
N ASP A 222 0.40 -21.97 -26.07
CA ASP A 222 -0.93 -21.71 -26.63
C ASP A 222 -1.94 -21.32 -25.54
N LEU A 223 -1.73 -21.80 -24.30
CA LEU A 223 -2.64 -21.59 -23.17
C LEU A 223 -2.18 -20.47 -22.23
N ILE A 224 -0.87 -20.22 -22.14
CA ILE A 224 -0.27 -19.30 -21.17
C ILE A 224 0.78 -18.43 -21.88
N ASP A 225 0.60 -17.11 -21.82
CA ASP A 225 1.58 -16.12 -22.24
C ASP A 225 2.14 -15.39 -21.02
N ALA A 226 3.13 -16.00 -20.36
CA ALA A 226 3.82 -15.45 -19.21
C ALA A 226 5.29 -15.16 -19.51
N LYS A 227 5.72 -13.90 -19.37
CA LYS A 227 7.12 -13.49 -19.61
C LYS A 227 7.61 -12.56 -18.52
N ALA A 228 8.79 -12.89 -17.98
CA ALA A 228 9.52 -11.99 -17.09
C ALA A 228 10.04 -10.79 -17.89
N LEU A 229 9.76 -9.59 -17.40
CA LEU A 229 10.40 -8.38 -17.87
C LEU A 229 11.82 -8.33 -17.29
N ARG A 230 12.81 -7.97 -18.11
CA ARG A 230 14.14 -7.66 -17.59
C ARG A 230 14.05 -6.33 -16.84
N VAL A 231 14.58 -6.30 -15.62
CA VAL A 231 14.96 -5.03 -14.99
C VAL A 231 16.16 -4.53 -15.80
N VAL A 232 16.01 -3.39 -16.48
CA VAL A 232 17.09 -2.71 -17.20
C VAL A 232 17.69 -1.66 -16.29
#